data_AF-A0A7T1I7D0-F1
#
_entry.id   AF-A0A7T1I7D0-F1
#
_cell.length_a   1.000
_cell.length_b   1.000
_cell.length_c   1.000
_cell.angle_alpha   90.00
_cell.angle_beta   90.00
_cell.angle_gamma   90.00
#
_symmetry.space_group_name_H-M   'P 1'
#
loop_
_entity.id
_entity.type
_entity.pdbx_description
1 polymer ?
#
loop_
_entity_poly.entity_id
_entity_poly.type
_entity_poly.pdbx_seq_one_letter_code
_entity_poly.pdbx_strand_id
1 'polypeptide(L)' 'MSSSERHCTSSREGKVMLSCWIPEDLRQELDRAWAEQGLRPHGRTQKGMEQMIIKHFLAHQTVDQ' A
#
# COMPACT_ATOMS: atom_id res chain seq x y z
N MET A 1 -28.21 6.54 -0.37
CA MET A 1 -27.30 6.52 0.79
C MET A 1 -26.01 7.17 0.33
N SER A 2 -25.73 8.39 0.81
CA SER A 2 -24.51 9.13 0.45
C SER A 2 -23.34 8.50 1.20
N SER A 3 -22.46 7.80 0.49
CA SER A 3 -21.19 7.34 1.04
C SER A 3 -20.35 8.59 1.30
N SER A 4 -20.23 9.00 2.56
CA SER A 4 -19.28 10.02 2.98
C SER A 4 -17.91 9.67 2.41
N GLU A 5 -17.46 10.42 1.41
CA GLU A 5 -16.10 10.30 0.87
C GLU A 5 -15.15 10.61 2.02
N ARG A 6 -14.53 9.57 2.57
CA ARG A 6 -13.51 9.72 3.59
C ARG A 6 -12.28 10.30 2.89
N HIS A 7 -12.21 11.62 2.84
CA HIS A 7 -11.01 12.31 2.37
C HIS A 7 -9.82 11.80 3.18
N CYS A 8 -8.74 11.42 2.49
CA CYS A 8 -7.48 11.05 3.11
C CYS A 8 -7.01 12.19 4.01
N THR A 9 -7.18 12.05 5.32
CA THR A 9 -6.68 13.03 6.29
C THR A 9 -5.18 12.79 6.45
N SER A 10 -4.36 13.55 5.73
CA SER A 10 -2.91 13.55 5.94
C SER A 10 -2.59 14.08 7.33
N SER A 11 -1.75 13.38 8.11
CA SER A 11 -1.24 13.91 9.38
C SER A 11 -0.20 15.03 9.14
N ARG A 12 0.22 15.73 10.21
CA ARG A 12 1.16 16.88 10.18
C ARG A 12 2.50 16.63 9.44
N GLU A 13 2.84 15.39 9.09
CA GLU A 13 4.05 15.00 8.34
C GLU A 13 3.76 14.54 6.89
N GLY A 14 2.55 14.76 6.35
CA GLY A 14 2.20 14.33 4.98
C GLY A 14 1.99 12.82 4.81
N LYS A 15 2.00 12.05 5.91
CA LYS A 15 1.69 10.61 5.88
C LYS A 15 0.18 10.40 5.93
N VAL A 16 -0.32 9.55 5.04
CA VAL A 16 -1.71 9.09 5.02
C VAL A 16 -1.75 7.64 5.49
N MET A 17 -2.66 7.33 6.41
CA MET A 17 -2.93 5.95 6.80
C MET A 17 -3.93 5.35 5.83
N LEU A 18 -3.51 4.33 5.08
CA LEU A 18 -4.36 3.58 4.17
C LEU A 18 -4.76 2.26 4.81
N SER A 19 -6.07 2.03 4.87
CA SER A 19 -6.63 0.73 5.22
C SER A 19 -7.25 0.13 3.96
N CYS A 20 -6.83 -1.08 3.61
CA CYS A 20 -7.45 -1.85 2.54
C CYS A 20 -7.90 -3.20 3.07
N TRP A 21 -8.93 -3.75 2.44
CA TRP A 21 -9.33 -5.13 2.65
C TRP A 21 -8.78 -5.97 1.50
N ILE A 22 -8.06 -7.03 1.84
CA ILE A 22 -7.56 -8.02 0.89
C ILE A 22 -7.91 -9.42 1.38
N PRO A 23 -8.07 -10.39 0.46
CA PRO A 23 -8.17 -11.80 0.81
C PRO A 23 -6.99 -12.28 1.67
N GLU A 24 -7.26 -13.23 2.56
CA GLU A 24 -6.27 -13.74 3.52
C GLU A 24 -5.12 -14.49 2.85
N ASP A 25 -5.40 -15.25 1.79
CA ASP A 25 -4.43 -15.93 0.94
C ASP A 25 -3.47 -14.92 0.28
N LEU A 26 -4.02 -13.85 -0.31
CA LEU A 26 -3.22 -12.77 -0.89
C LEU A 26 -2.35 -12.08 0.17
N ARG A 27 -2.90 -11.83 1.37
CA ARG A 27 -2.12 -11.27 2.49
C ARG A 27 -0.92 -12.15 2.83
N GLN A 28 -1.12 -13.46 2.94
CA GLN A 28 -0.06 -14.41 3.27
C GLN A 28 0.99 -14.54 2.18
N GLU A 29 0.60 -14.45 0.91
CA GLU A 29 1.54 -14.43 -0.22
C GLU A 29 2.40 -13.16 -0.21
N LEU A 30 1.80 -12.00 0.01
CA LEU A 30 2.53 -10.73 0.13
C LEU A 30 3.49 -10.74 1.32
N ASP A 31 3.04 -11.22 2.48
CA ASP A 31 3.89 -11.36 3.68
C ASP A 31 5.10 -12.26 3.41
N ARG A 32 4.92 -13.38 2.69
CA ARG A 32 6.02 -14.27 2.26
C ARG A 32 7.00 -13.57 1.31
N ALA A 33 6.48 -12.96 0.24
CA ALA A 33 7.31 -12.27 -0.76
C ALA A 33 8.12 -11.10 -0.15
N TRP A 34 7.53 -10.40 0.83
CA TRP A 34 8.23 -9.34 1.56
C TRP A 34 9.22 -9.88 2.58
N ALA A 35 8.93 -11.00 3.24
CA ALA A 35 9.87 -11.65 4.14
C ALA A 35 11.15 -12.10 3.41
N GLU A 36 11.04 -12.62 2.18
CA GLU A 36 12.18 -12.96 1.32
C GLU A 36 13.06 -11.76 0.98
N GLN A 37 12.48 -10.56 0.92
CA GLN A 37 13.18 -9.29 0.70
C GLN A 37 13.71 -8.66 2.00
N GLY A 38 13.62 -9.36 3.15
CA GLY A 38 14.05 -8.86 4.46
C GLY A 38 13.04 -7.93 5.15
N LEU A 39 11.84 -7.78 4.59
CA LEU A 39 10.76 -6.93 5.10
C LEU A 39 9.84 -7.71 6.07
N ARG A 40 10.40 -8.17 7.21
CA ARG A 40 9.71 -8.93 8.29
C ARG A 40 8.68 -8.12 9.12
N PRO A 41 7.75 -8.76 9.86
CA PRO A 41 6.51 -8.12 10.30
C PRO A 41 6.68 -7.35 11.62
N HIS A 42 7.19 -6.11 11.54
CA HIS A 42 7.01 -5.05 12.54
C HIS A 42 7.16 -3.69 11.83
N GLY A 43 6.11 -3.28 11.10
CA GLY A 43 6.11 -2.01 10.33
C GLY A 43 6.74 -2.08 8.94
N ARG A 44 7.28 -3.23 8.50
CA ARG A 44 7.90 -3.39 7.16
C ARG A 44 6.91 -3.80 6.07
N THR A 45 5.73 -4.32 6.43
CA THR A 45 4.59 -4.51 5.52
C THR A 45 4.18 -3.18 4.87
N GLN A 46 4.25 -2.08 5.62
CA GLN A 46 4.04 -0.73 5.08
C GLN A 46 5.06 -0.39 3.99
N LYS A 47 6.33 -0.71 4.20
CA LYS A 47 7.39 -0.47 3.22
C LYS A 47 7.22 -1.32 1.96
N GLY A 48 6.79 -2.59 2.12
CA GLY A 48 6.45 -3.46 1.00
C GLY A 48 5.30 -2.89 0.16
N MET A 49 4.23 -2.44 0.82
CA MET A 49 3.09 -1.80 0.18
C MET A 49 3.48 -0.49 -0.53
N GLU A 50 4.27 0.37 0.13
CA GLU A 50 4.77 1.62 -0.45
C GLU A 50 5.58 1.36 -1.72
N GLN A 51 6.51 0.40 -1.68
CA GLN A 51 7.31 0.02 -2.85
C GLN A 51 6.46 -0.54 -4.00
N MET A 52 5.43 -1.32 -3.68
CA MET A 52 4.51 -1.86 -4.69
C MET A 52 3.71 -0.73 -5.36
N ILE A 53 3.16 0.20 -4.58
CA ILE A 53 2.41 1.35 -5.10
C ILE A 53 3.31 2.23 -5.99
N ILE A 54 4.54 2.52 -5.55
CA ILE A 54 5.51 3.30 -6.34
C ILE A 54 5.83 2.59 -7.66
N LYS A 55 6.13 1.29 -7.63
CA LYS A 55 6.42 0.50 -8.84
C LYS A 55 5.24 0.51 -9.81
N HIS A 56 4.02 0.32 -9.31
CA HIS A 56 2.82 0.37 -10.13
C HIS A 56 2.62 1.75 -10.74
N PHE A 57 2.71 2.82 -9.94
CA PHE A 57 2.58 4.20 -10.42
C PHE A 57 3.61 4.54 -11.52
N LEU A 58 4.89 4.21 -11.29
CA LEU A 58 5.96 4.46 -12.28
C LEU A 58 5.76 3.64 -13.57
N ALA A 59 5.25 2.41 -13.46
CA ALA A 59 4.95 1.57 -14.64
C ALA A 59 3.80 2.12 -15.49
N HIS A 60 2.89 2.89 -14.90
CA HIS A 60 1.69 3.43 -15.57
C HIS A 60 1.73 4.94 -15.82
N GLN A 61 2.83 5.63 -15.48
CA GLN A 61 3.01 7.06 -15.76
C GLN A 61 3.06 7.41 -17.27
N THR A 62 3.11 6.42 -18.15
CA THR A 62 3.18 6.60 -19.62
C THR A 62 1.83 6.75 -20.31
N VAL A 63 0.70 6.79 -19.60
CA VAL A 63 -0.64 6.74 -20.22
C VAL A 63 -1.28 8.12 -20.45
N ASP A 64 -0.73 9.22 -19.91
CA ASP A 64 -1.30 10.58 -20.08
C ASP A 64 -0.26 11.60 -20.60
N GLN A 65 0.25 11.41 -21.82
CA GLN A 65 0.83 12.49 -22.65
C GLN A 65 0.15 12.56 -24.01
#